data_AF-A0A9W5EAI7-F1
#
_entry.id   AF-A0A9W5EAI7-F1
#
_cell.length_a   1.000
_cell.length_b   1.000
_cell.length_c   1.000
_cell.angle_alpha   90.00
_cell.angle_beta   90.00
_cell.angle_gamma   90.00
#
_symmetry.space_group_name_H-M   'P 1'
#
loop_
_entity.id
_entity.type
_entity.pdbx_description
1 polymer ?
#
loop_
_entity_poly.entity_id
_entity_poly.type
_entity_poly.pdbx_seq_one_letter_code
_entity_poly.pdbx_strand_id
1 'polypeptide(L)'
;MDIPFSNNGPLNGITHTAGTTTVTVPAAGVYEIEFIVNITAGIGSQIGIAVNGTVDASTVYPVLVATGGISGQAQLSLSAGDVLTLRNNSAVPLTMSLAPAIGASMIVNQVV
;
A
#
# COMPACT_ATOMS: atom_id res chain seq x y z
N MET A 1 5.03 7.85 -6.46
CA MET A 1 3.96 7.38 -7.38
C MET A 1 3.14 6.31 -6.67
N ASP A 2 1.83 6.32 -6.84
CA ASP A 2 0.95 5.33 -6.19
C ASP A 2 0.95 4.00 -6.95
N ILE A 3 0.86 2.91 -6.20
CA ILE A 3 0.95 1.54 -6.70
C ILE A 3 -0.48 1.02 -6.96
N PRO A 4 -0.80 0.56 -8.19
CA PRO A 4 -2.13 0.06 -8.51
C PRO A 4 -2.32 -1.39 -8.03
N PHE A 5 -3.56 -1.74 -7.69
CA PHE A 5 -3.96 -3.11 -7.38
C PHE A 5 -4.89 -3.63 -8.47
N SER A 6 -4.44 -4.63 -9.24
CA SER A 6 -5.18 -5.15 -10.41
C SER A 6 -6.45 -5.93 -10.06
N ASN A 7 -6.57 -6.41 -8.82
CA ASN A 7 -7.63 -7.31 -8.39
C ASN A 7 -8.08 -6.97 -6.96
N ASN A 8 -9.32 -7.36 -6.65
CA ASN A 8 -9.85 -7.30 -5.29
C ASN A 8 -9.80 -8.70 -4.66
N GLY A 9 -9.37 -8.76 -3.41
CA GLY A 9 -9.78 -9.83 -2.50
C GLY A 9 -11.18 -9.57 -1.93
N PRO A 10 -11.55 -10.22 -0.81
CA PRO A 10 -12.73 -9.85 -0.05
C PRO A 10 -12.67 -8.38 0.38
N LEU A 11 -13.74 -7.64 0.12
CA LEU A 11 -13.91 -6.27 0.61
C LEU A 11 -14.92 -6.31 1.76
N ASN A 12 -14.46 -6.04 2.97
CA ASN A 12 -15.29 -6.00 4.16
C ASN A 12 -15.05 -4.70 4.93
N GLY A 13 -15.93 -3.71 4.76
CA GLY A 13 -15.76 -2.41 5.41
C GLY A 13 -14.64 -1.55 4.81
N ILE A 14 -14.25 -1.81 3.55
CA ILE A 14 -13.46 -0.91 2.68
C ILE A 14 -14.02 -0.95 1.26
N THR A 15 -13.69 0.06 0.44
CA THR A 15 -14.02 0.03 -0.98
C THR A 15 -12.76 0.20 -1.84
N HIS A 16 -12.65 -0.59 -2.90
CA HIS A 16 -11.60 -0.47 -3.91
C HIS A 16 -12.13 -0.89 -5.28
N THR A 17 -11.76 -0.14 -6.32
CA THR A 17 -12.04 -0.51 -7.71
C THR A 17 -10.80 -1.17 -8.31
N ALA A 18 -10.93 -2.42 -8.76
CA ALA A 18 -9.82 -3.15 -9.38
C ALA A 18 -9.19 -2.36 -10.53
N GLY A 19 -7.85 -2.33 -10.58
CA GLY A 19 -7.06 -1.55 -11.54
C GLY A 19 -6.76 -0.11 -11.10
N THR A 20 -7.26 0.32 -9.93
CA THR A 20 -6.98 1.65 -9.36
C THR A 20 -5.93 1.57 -8.24
N THR A 21 -5.58 2.72 -7.67
CA THR A 21 -4.59 2.85 -6.59
C THR A 21 -5.23 3.12 -5.22
N THR A 22 -6.52 3.47 -5.18
CA THR A 22 -7.17 4.09 -4.03
C THR A 22 -8.06 3.10 -3.29
N VAL A 23 -7.81 2.95 -1.99
CA VAL A 23 -8.67 2.20 -1.06
C VAL A 23 -9.36 3.20 -0.13
N THR A 24 -10.68 3.23 -0.11
CA THR A 24 -11.44 4.17 0.73
C THR A 24 -11.95 3.49 2.00
N VAL A 25 -11.79 4.21 3.11
CA VAL A 25 -12.24 3.84 4.44
C VAL A 25 -13.66 4.38 4.67
N PRO A 26 -14.67 3.56 4.99
CA PRO A 26 -16.05 4.02 5.14
C PRO A 26 -16.40 4.48 6.57
N ALA A 27 -15.61 4.10 7.58
CA ALA A 27 -15.89 4.38 8.98
C ALA A 27 -14.63 4.89 9.70
N ALA A 28 -14.81 5.73 10.72
CA ALA A 28 -13.69 6.12 11.56
C ALA A 28 -13.29 4.96 12.48
N GLY A 29 -12.00 4.82 12.74
CA GLY A 29 -11.47 3.75 13.58
C GLY A 29 -9.96 3.63 13.52
N VAL A 30 -9.43 2.64 14.23
CA VAL A 30 -8.02 2.24 14.09
C VAL A 30 -7.96 1.07 13.12
N TYR A 31 -7.11 1.20 12.11
CA TYR A 31 -6.93 0.19 11.07
C TYR A 31 -5.53 -0.38 11.11
N GLU A 32 -5.43 -1.71 11.16
CA GLU A 32 -4.22 -2.43 10.84
C GLU A 32 -4.10 -2.57 9.32
N ILE A 33 -2.97 -2.13 8.80
CA ILE A 33 -2.66 -2.14 7.39
C ILE A 33 -1.37 -2.92 7.21
N GLU A 34 -1.43 -3.96 6.37
CA GLU A 34 -0.26 -4.75 5.98
C GLU A 34 -0.10 -4.67 4.47
N PHE A 35 1.15 -4.65 3.99
CA PHE A 35 1.41 -4.70 2.56
C PHE A 35 2.63 -5.55 2.22
N ILE A 36 2.68 -6.01 0.97
CA ILE A 36 3.88 -6.57 0.33
C ILE A 36 4.03 -5.93 -1.05
N VAL A 37 5.25 -5.58 -1.43
CA VAL A 37 5.64 -5.19 -2.79
C VAL A 37 6.75 -6.12 -3.27
N ASN A 38 6.50 -6.89 -4.34
CA ASN A 38 7.49 -7.79 -4.94
C ASN A 38 8.17 -7.09 -6.11
N ILE A 39 9.46 -6.81 -5.97
CA ILE A 39 10.24 -6.07 -6.94
C ILE A 39 11.22 -6.94 -7.73
N THR A 40 11.50 -6.50 -8.95
CA THR A 40 12.57 -7.01 -9.83
C THR A 40 13.72 -6.00 -10.00
N ALA A 41 13.51 -4.75 -9.57
CA ALA A 41 14.52 -3.70 -9.40
C ALA A 41 13.94 -2.59 -8.50
N GLY A 42 14.80 -1.86 -7.77
CA GLY A 42 14.35 -0.71 -6.98
C GLY A 42 15.18 -0.35 -5.75
N ILE A 43 16.41 -0.87 -5.59
CA ILE A 43 17.29 -0.48 -4.47
C ILE A 43 17.38 1.05 -4.37
N GLY A 44 17.18 1.56 -3.16
CA GLY A 44 17.20 3.00 -2.87
C GLY A 44 15.84 3.68 -2.99
N SER A 45 14.81 2.98 -3.48
CA SER A 45 13.43 3.46 -3.38
C SER A 45 12.87 3.28 -1.96
N GLN A 46 11.69 3.85 -1.71
CA GLN A 46 11.02 3.80 -0.42
C GLN A 46 9.53 3.53 -0.63
N ILE A 47 8.93 2.66 0.17
CA ILE A 47 7.49 2.38 0.15
C ILE A 47 6.85 3.00 1.38
N GLY A 48 5.71 3.66 1.21
CA GLY A 48 4.91 4.13 2.33
C GLY A 48 3.42 4.13 2.05
N ILE A 49 2.63 4.28 3.11
CA ILE A 49 1.18 4.43 3.04
C ILE A 49 0.89 5.93 3.04
N ALA A 50 0.11 6.40 2.07
CA ALA A 50 -0.39 7.77 2.05
C ALA A 50 -1.88 7.82 2.37
N VAL A 51 -2.25 8.68 3.31
CA VAL A 51 -3.62 9.01 3.70
C VAL A 51 -3.96 10.35 3.06
N ASN A 52 -5.02 10.40 2.25
CA ASN A 52 -5.47 11.60 1.54
C ASN A 52 -4.33 12.29 0.75
N GLY A 53 -3.46 11.48 0.15
CA GLY A 53 -2.32 11.95 -0.65
C GLY A 53 -1.08 12.37 0.13
N THR A 54 -1.09 12.34 1.47
CA THR A 54 0.09 12.61 2.32
C THR A 54 0.64 11.32 2.89
N VAL A 55 1.95 11.07 2.71
CA VAL A 55 2.61 9.88 3.26
C VAL A 55 2.67 9.98 4.77
N ASP A 56 2.22 8.93 5.46
CA ASP A 56 2.43 8.79 6.89
C ASP A 56 3.90 8.43 7.15
N ALA A 57 4.62 9.31 7.83
CA ALA A 57 6.06 9.19 8.06
C ALA A 57 6.44 7.93 8.86
N SER A 58 5.52 7.35 9.64
CA SER A 58 5.75 6.12 10.39
C SER A 58 5.76 4.86 9.51
N THR A 59 5.31 4.98 8.26
CA THR A 59 5.09 3.86 7.34
C THR A 59 6.14 3.76 6.23
N VAL A 60 7.26 4.49 6.33
CA VAL A 60 8.27 4.54 5.27
C VAL A 60 9.28 3.40 5.41
N TYR A 61 9.17 2.40 4.54
CA TYR A 61 10.06 1.24 4.46
C TYR A 61 11.08 1.41 3.33
N PRO A 62 12.39 1.32 3.62
CA PRO A 62 13.43 1.42 2.60
C PRO A 62 13.52 0.12 1.78
N VAL A 63 13.76 0.25 0.49
CA VAL A 63 14.03 -0.88 -0.41
C VAL A 63 15.54 -1.13 -0.45
N LEU A 64 15.97 -2.19 0.23
CA LEU A 64 17.39 -2.53 0.41
C LEU A 64 17.81 -3.81 -0.34
N VAL A 65 16.89 -4.46 -1.04
CA VAL A 65 17.15 -5.68 -1.82
C VAL A 65 17.00 -5.42 -3.31
N ALA A 66 17.80 -6.12 -4.13
CA ALA A 66 17.77 -5.98 -5.59
C ALA A 66 16.49 -6.53 -6.20
N THR A 67 16.12 -7.73 -5.75
CA THR A 67 14.90 -8.45 -6.13
C THR A 67 14.34 -9.11 -4.88
N GLY A 68 13.01 -9.20 -4.79
CA GLY A 68 12.34 -9.83 -3.64
C GLY A 68 11.16 -9.03 -3.11
N GLY A 69 10.61 -9.49 -2.00
CA GLY A 69 9.47 -8.87 -1.33
C GLY A 69 9.88 -7.85 -0.28
N ILE A 70 9.20 -6.71 -0.27
CA ILE A 70 9.25 -5.71 0.80
C ILE A 70 7.91 -5.75 1.50
N SER A 71 7.89 -6.11 2.78
CA SER A 71 6.68 -6.11 3.60
C SER A 71 6.72 -5.01 4.65
N GLY A 72 5.55 -4.46 4.96
CA GLY A 72 5.38 -3.46 6.01
C GLY A 72 4.03 -3.59 6.69
N GLN A 73 3.92 -3.03 7.90
CA GLN A 73 2.70 -3.03 8.70
C GLN A 73 2.58 -1.72 9.50
N ALA A 74 1.35 -1.24 9.68
CA ALA A 74 1.09 -0.06 10.51
C ALA A 74 -0.31 -0.13 11.12
N GLN A 75 -0.48 0.54 12.26
CA GLN A 75 -1.80 0.89 12.77
C GLN A 75 -2.03 2.39 12.62
N LEU A 76 -3.04 2.78 11.85
CA LEU A 76 -3.37 4.17 11.60
C LEU A 76 -4.77 4.49 12.14
N SER A 77 -4.91 5.65 12.76
CA SER A 77 -6.23 6.21 13.07
C SER A 77 -6.78 6.90 11.83
N LEU A 78 -7.89 6.41 11.30
CA LEU A 78 -8.48 6.87 10.06
C LEU A 78 -9.89 7.41 10.31
N SER A 79 -10.28 8.40 9.52
CA SER A 79 -11.62 8.96 9.49
C SER A 79 -12.45 8.33 8.37
N ALA A 80 -13.77 8.37 8.52
CA ALA A 80 -14.68 7.99 7.44
C ALA A 80 -14.43 8.88 6.21
N GLY A 81 -14.24 8.26 5.06
CA GLY A 81 -13.91 8.89 3.79
C GLY A 81 -12.42 8.98 3.49
N ASP A 82 -11.53 8.61 4.42
CA ASP A 82 -10.09 8.65 4.16
C ASP A 82 -9.72 7.72 3.00
N VAL A 83 -8.82 8.21 2.14
CA VAL A 83 -8.32 7.49 0.98
C VAL A 83 -6.88 7.06 1.24
N LEU A 84 -6.67 5.75 1.26
CA LEU A 84 -5.36 5.12 1.36
C LEU A 84 -4.79 4.83 -0.03
N THR A 85 -3.49 5.03 -0.17
CA THR A 85 -2.69 4.54 -1.31
C THR A 85 -1.39 3.94 -0.81
N LEU A 86 -0.91 2.89 -1.47
CA LEU A 86 0.46 2.42 -1.31
C LEU A 86 1.33 3.19 -2.31
N ARG A 87 2.47 3.72 -1.85
CA ARG A 87 3.24 4.69 -2.63
C ARG A 87 4.72 4.38 -2.64
N ASN A 88 5.34 4.45 -3.82
CA ASN A 88 6.78 4.71 -3.89
C ASN A 88 7.02 6.18 -3.53
N ASN A 89 7.54 6.41 -2.31
CA ASN A 89 7.84 7.71 -1.71
C ASN A 89 9.29 8.16 -1.98
N SER A 90 9.77 7.96 -3.20
CA SER A 90 11.13 8.35 -3.57
C SER A 90 11.22 8.81 -5.02
N ALA A 91 12.34 9.45 -5.37
CA ALA A 91 12.69 9.74 -6.75
C ALA A 91 13.29 8.52 -7.50
N VAL A 92 13.59 7.43 -6.78
CA VAL A 92 14.15 6.22 -7.38
C VAL A 92 12.99 5.34 -7.85
N PRO A 93 12.91 5.01 -9.14
CA PRO A 93 11.85 4.12 -9.64
C PRO A 93 12.07 2.69 -9.11
N LEU A 94 10.99 1.92 -9.08
CA LEU A 94 11.02 0.48 -8.86
C LEU A 94 10.27 -0.23 -9.97
N THR A 95 10.62 -1.49 -10.23
CA THR A 95 9.88 -2.38 -11.13
C THR A 95 9.32 -3.54 -10.32
N MET A 96 8.05 -3.84 -10.50
CA MET A 96 7.35 -4.90 -9.77
C MET A 96 7.25 -6.17 -10.63
N SER A 97 6.99 -7.30 -9.97
CA SER A 97 6.47 -8.49 -10.63
C SER A 97 5.17 -8.16 -11.38
N LEU A 98 5.04 -8.69 -12.59
CA LEU A 98 3.85 -8.50 -13.44
C LEU A 98 2.86 -9.65 -13.25
N ALA A 99 1.58 -9.37 -13.49
CA ALA A 99 0.55 -10.39 -13.55
C ALA A 99 0.97 -11.53 -14.52
N PRO A 100 0.74 -12.80 -14.18
CA PRO A 100 -0.12 -13.29 -13.09
C PRO A 100 0.56 -13.37 -11.70
N ALA A 101 1.82 -12.96 -11.56
CA ALA A 101 2.46 -12.87 -10.25
C ALA A 101 1.95 -11.64 -9.46
N ILE A 102 2.06 -11.68 -8.13
CA ILE A 102 1.68 -10.58 -7.25
C ILE A 102 2.77 -9.50 -7.30
N GLY A 103 2.49 -8.36 -7.92
CA GLY A 103 3.35 -7.17 -7.86
C GLY A 103 3.25 -6.44 -6.53
N ALA A 104 2.03 -6.24 -6.04
CA ALA A 104 1.75 -5.69 -4.72
C ALA A 104 0.46 -6.27 -4.14
N SER A 105 0.37 -6.31 -2.82
CA SER A 105 -0.83 -6.67 -2.07
C SER A 105 -0.96 -5.80 -0.83
N MET A 106 -2.19 -5.50 -0.43
CA MET A 106 -2.50 -4.70 0.75
C MET A 106 -3.72 -5.30 1.47
N ILE A 107 -3.63 -5.43 2.79
CA ILE A 107 -4.72 -5.83 3.69
C ILE A 107 -5.04 -4.62 4.56
N VAL A 108 -6.33 -4.35 4.77
CA VAL A 108 -6.82 -3.24 5.59
C VAL A 108 -7.93 -3.78 6.48
N ASN A 109 -7.66 -3.86 7.78
CA ASN A 109 -8.57 -4.43 8.77
C ASN A 109 -8.82 -3.40 9.88
N GLN A 110 -10.08 -3.12 10.19
CA GLN A 110 -10.40 -2.32 11.37
C GLN A 110 -10.19 -3.15 12.64
N VAL A 111 -9.46 -2.60 13.62
CA VAL A 111 -9.13 -3.26 14.89
C VAL A 111 -9.76 -2.58 16.12
N VAL A 112 -10.19 -1.31 15.98
CA VAL A 112 -10.93 -0.55 17.01
C VAL A 112 -12.02 0.29 16.35
#